data_AF-A0A357Z213-F1
#
_entry.id   AF-A0A357Z213-F1
#
_cell.length_a   1.000
_cell.length_b   1.000
_cell.length_c   1.000
_cell.angle_alpha   90.00
_cell.angle_beta   90.00
_cell.angle_gamma   90.00
#
_symmetry.space_group_name_H-M   'P 1'
#
loop_
_entity.id
_entity.type
_entity.pdbx_description
1 polymer ?
#
loop_
_entity_poly.entity_id
_entity_poly.type
_entity_poly.pdbx_seq_one_letter_code
_entity_poly.pdbx_strand_id
1 'polypeptide(L)' 'VRRLLAQNGYRVGNLDATVTAQAPKLRPYVAAMRANLARACGIPEDRVSVKATTEEGLGFTGAGEGISALAVCLIEPAGK' A
#
# COMPACT_ATOMS: atom_id res chain seq x y z
N VAL A 1 1.61 -1.70 -14.01
CA VAL A 1 0.51 -2.55 -13.49
C VAL A 1 -0.89 -2.01 -13.82
N ARG A 2 -1.29 -0.80 -13.41
CA ARG A 2 -2.63 -0.23 -13.75
C ARG A 2 -3.01 -0.34 -15.24
N ARG A 3 -2.10 0.04 -16.14
CA ARG A 3 -2.31 -0.07 -17.60
C ARG A 3 -2.52 -1.51 -18.05
N LEU A 4 -1.79 -2.46 -17.46
CA LEU A 4 -1.93 -3.90 -17.74
C LEU A 4 -3.30 -4.43 -17.29
N LEU A 5 -3.79 -4.02 -16.11
CA LEU A 5 -5.13 -4.37 -15.66
C LEU A 5 -6.19 -3.86 -16.65
N ALA A 6 -6.10 -2.60 -17.05
CA ALA A 6 -7.05 -2.00 -17.99
C ALA A 6 -7.05 -2.71 -19.36
N GLN A 7 -5.87 -3.07 -19.89
CA GLN A 7 -5.75 -3.84 -21.13
C GLN A 7 -6.40 -5.23 -21.06
N ASN A 8 -6.56 -5.78 -19.85
CA ASN A 8 -7.18 -7.08 -19.61
C ASN A 8 -8.60 -6.98 -19.05
N GLY A 9 -9.23 -5.80 -19.09
CA GLY A 9 -10.61 -5.61 -18.63
C GLY A 9 -10.78 -5.59 -17.11
N TYR A 10 -9.74 -5.24 -16.36
CA TYR A 10 -9.77 -5.10 -14.90
C TYR A 10 -9.43 -3.69 -14.45
N ARG A 11 -9.86 -3.35 -13.23
CA ARG A 11 -9.45 -2.16 -12.50
C ARG A 11 -9.12 -2.49 -11.05
N VAL A 12 -8.40 -1.59 -10.40
CA VAL A 12 -8.18 -1.67 -8.94
C VAL A 12 -9.50 -1.34 -8.25
N GLY A 13 -9.93 -2.17 -7.31
CA GLY A 13 -11.07 -1.91 -6.44
C GLY A 13 -10.64 -1.10 -5.21
N ASN A 14 -9.79 -1.69 -4.38
CA ASN A 14 -9.21 -1.09 -3.18
C ASN A 14 -7.81 -1.66 -2.91
N LEU A 15 -7.04 -0.96 -2.06
CA LEU A 15 -5.69 -1.35 -1.68
C LEU A 15 -5.49 -1.18 -0.17
N ASP A 16 -4.88 -2.18 0.47
CA ASP A 16 -4.41 -2.11 1.84
C ASP A 16 -2.92 -2.44 1.89
N ALA A 17 -2.12 -1.55 2.47
CA ALA A 17 -0.69 -1.74 2.63
C ALA A 17 -0.28 -1.63 4.10
N THR A 18 0.63 -2.50 4.53
CA THR A 18 1.29 -2.44 5.85
C THR A 18 2.78 -2.35 5.65
N VAL A 19 3.39 -1.32 6.26
CA VAL A 19 4.84 -1.15 6.29
C VAL A 19 5.35 -1.52 7.68
N THR A 20 6.28 -2.46 7.73
CA THR A 20 6.97 -2.88 8.96
C THR A 20 8.33 -2.20 9.01
N ALA A 21 8.50 -1.26 9.94
CA ALA A 21 9.73 -0.48 10.09
C ALA A 21 9.95 -0.06 11.53
N GLN A 22 11.14 -0.34 12.08
CA GLN A 22 11.53 0.14 13.41
C GLN A 22 11.70 1.68 13.43
N ALA A 23 12.25 2.24 12.35
CA ALA A 23 12.39 3.67 12.13
C ALA A 23 12.44 3.99 10.62
N PRO A 24 12.04 5.20 10.19
CA PRO A 24 11.44 6.28 10.98
C PRO A 24 9.95 6.02 11.29
N LYS A 25 9.37 6.82 12.20
CA LYS A 25 7.91 6.80 12.42
C LYS A 25 7.19 7.24 11.14
N LEU A 26 6.35 6.35 10.59
CA LEU A 26 5.68 6.60 9.31
C LEU A 26 4.39 7.40 9.42
N ARG A 27 3.81 7.54 10.61
CA ARG A 27 2.54 8.26 10.85
C ARG A 27 2.46 9.64 10.16
N PRO A 28 3.48 10.51 10.18
CA PRO A 28 3.44 11.81 9.50
C PRO A 28 3.30 11.71 7.97
N TYR A 29 3.68 10.58 7.38
CA TYR A 29 3.73 10.37 5.94
C TYR A 29 2.54 9.56 5.40
N VAL A 30 1.75 8.90 6.27
CA VAL A 30 0.65 8.00 5.88
C VAL A 30 -0.35 8.69 4.94
N ALA A 31 -0.74 9.93 5.22
CA ALA A 31 -1.67 10.67 4.36
C ALA A 31 -1.11 10.87 2.94
N ALA A 32 0.15 11.31 2.83
CA ALA A 32 0.81 11.50 1.54
C ALA A 32 1.00 10.16 0.79
N MET A 33 1.29 9.07 1.50
CA MET A 33 1.37 7.72 0.92
C MET A 33 0.03 7.29 0.32
N ARG A 34 -1.08 7.47 1.06
CA ARG A 34 -2.44 7.16 0.57
C ARG A 34 -2.78 7.93 -0.70
N ALA A 35 -2.57 9.25 -0.70
CA ALA A 35 -2.81 10.10 -1.87
C ALA A 35 -1.99 9.66 -3.09
N ASN A 36 -0.71 9.34 -2.90
CA ASN A 36 0.17 8.88 -3.97
C ASN A 36 -0.26 7.53 -4.55
N LEU A 37 -0.60 6.56 -3.69
CA LEU A 37 -1.10 5.25 -4.11
C LEU A 37 -2.44 5.37 -4.83
N ALA A 38 -3.37 6.17 -4.31
CA ALA A 38 -4.67 6.43 -4.92
C ALA A 38 -4.51 6.99 -6.35
N ARG A 39 -3.65 8.01 -6.52
CA ARG A 39 -3.31 8.59 -7.82
C ARG A 39 -2.68 7.57 -8.77
N ALA A 40 -1.73 6.76 -8.28
CA ALA A 40 -1.04 5.75 -9.07
C ALA A 40 -1.99 4.63 -9.53
N CYS A 41 -2.87 4.16 -8.63
CA CYS A 41 -3.85 3.12 -8.89
C CYS A 41 -5.09 3.63 -9.66
N GLY A 42 -5.34 4.94 -9.66
CA GLY A 42 -6.50 5.54 -10.31
C GLY A 42 -7.82 5.27 -9.56
N ILE A 43 -7.77 5.24 -8.23
CA ILE A 43 -8.93 5.04 -7.36
C ILE A 43 -9.06 6.18 -6.36
N PRO A 44 -10.24 6.40 -5.75
CA PRO A 44 -10.39 7.36 -4.66
C PRO A 44 -9.51 7.02 -3.45
N GLU A 45 -9.07 8.04 -2.71
CA GLU A 45 -8.17 7.87 -1.55
C GLU A 45 -8.82 7.12 -0.38
N ASP A 46 -10.15 7.20 -0.24
CA ASP A 46 -10.91 6.45 0.76
C ASP A 46 -10.90 4.92 0.52
N ARG A 47 -10.50 4.48 -0.68
CA ARG A 47 -10.26 3.07 -1.03
C ARG A 47 -8.82 2.61 -0.83
N VAL A 48 -7.97 3.46 -0.25
CA VAL A 48 -6.57 3.16 0.05
C VAL A 48 -6.33 3.26 1.55
N SER A 49 -5.83 2.17 2.11
CA SER A 49 -5.36 2.08 3.50
C SER A 49 -3.85 1.87 3.53
N VAL A 50 -3.16 2.62 4.40
CA VAL A 50 -1.73 2.47 4.67
C VAL A 50 -1.55 2.41 6.18
N LYS A 51 -1.00 1.30 6.66
CA LYS A 51 -0.68 1.04 8.06
C LYS A 51 0.83 0.96 8.24
N ALA A 52 1.27 1.26 9.44
CA ALA A 52 2.66 1.07 9.85
C ALA A 52 2.69 0.30 11.17
N THR A 53 3.61 -0.63 11.29
CA THR A 53 3.86 -1.41 12.50
C THR A 53 5.35 -1.61 12.72
N THR A 54 5.70 -2.05 13.92
CA THR A 54 7.02 -2.51 14.32
C THR A 54 6.98 -4.03 14.56
N GLU A 55 8.14 -4.68 14.58
CA GLU A 55 8.30 -6.07 15.04
C GLU A 55 8.81 -6.14 16.48
N GLU A 56 8.62 -5.08 17.28
CA GLU A 56 9.04 -5.00 18.69
C GLU A 56 10.52 -5.41 18.92
N GLY A 57 11.41 -5.05 17.99
CA GLY A 57 12.83 -5.39 18.06
C GLY A 57 13.18 -6.81 17.59
N LEU A 58 12.22 -7.59 17.11
CA LEU A 58 12.43 -8.93 16.58
C LEU A 58 12.66 -8.90 15.06
N GLY A 59 13.45 -9.85 14.56
CA GLY A 59 13.73 -9.97 13.13
C GLY A 59 14.55 -8.81 12.55
N PHE A 60 14.86 -8.89 11.25
CA PHE A 60 15.68 -7.87 10.58
C PHE A 60 14.99 -6.51 10.54
N THR A 61 13.65 -6.46 10.48
CA THR A 61 12.93 -5.18 10.48
C THR A 61 12.88 -4.55 11.87
N GLY A 62 12.75 -5.36 12.94
CA GLY A 62 12.82 -4.88 14.32
C GLY A 62 14.23 -4.47 14.75
N ALA A 63 15.26 -5.13 14.23
CA ALA A 63 16.67 -4.74 14.41
C ALA A 63 17.06 -3.46 13.64
N GLY A 64 16.19 -2.96 12.77
CA GLY A 64 16.44 -1.76 11.96
C GLY A 64 17.38 -1.99 10.78
N GLU A 65 17.64 -3.24 10.41
CA GLU A 65 18.50 -3.62 9.28
C GLU A 65 17.78 -3.45 7.94
N GLY A 66 16.44 -3.40 7.97
CA GLY A 66 15.62 -3.18 6.78
C GLY A 66 14.18 -2.80 7.09
N ILE A 67 13.43 -2.57 6.02
CA ILE A 67 11.99 -2.26 6.06
C ILE A 67 11.29 -3.26 5.16
N SER A 68 10.13 -3.76 5.60
CA SER A 68 9.25 -4.61 4.79
C SER A 68 7.96 -3.86 4.46
N ALA A 69 7.38 -4.14 3.29
CA ALA A 69 6.08 -3.63 2.89
C ALA A 69 5.25 -4.73 2.25
N LEU A 70 4.07 -4.97 2.80
CA LEU A 70 3.08 -5.91 2.27
C LEU A 70 1.87 -5.12 1.77
N ALA A 71 1.45 -5.38 0.53
CA ALA A 71 0.26 -4.77 -0.04
C ALA A 71 -0.68 -5.83 -0.60
N VAL A 72 -1.96 -5.73 -0.25
CA VAL A 72 -3.05 -6.56 -0.76
C VAL A 72 -4.00 -5.65 -1.54
N CYS A 73 -4.29 -6.04 -2.78
CA CYS A 73 -5.12 -5.27 -3.69
C CYS A 73 -6.18 -6.19 -4.28
N LEU A 74 -7.46 -5.80 -4.16
CA LEU A 74 -8.53 -6.45 -4.90
C LEU A 74 -8.63 -5.79 -6.28
N ILE A 75 -8.74 -6.62 -7.31
CA ILE A 75 -9.07 -6.19 -8.66
C ILE A 75 -10.48 -6.64 -8.99
N GLU A 76 -11.19 -5.84 -9.75
CA GLU A 76 -12.54 -6.12 -10.20
C GLU A 76 -12.64 -5.93 -11.71
N PRO A 77 -13.54 -6.65 -12.40
CA PRO A 77 -13.81 -6.38 -13.80
C PRO A 77 -14.14 -4.90 -13.99
N ALA A 78 -13.44 -4.25 -14.93
CA ALA A 78 -13.91 -3.00 -15.47
C ALA A 78 -15.17 -3.38 -16.28
N GLY A 79 -16.36 -3.10 -15.73
CA GLY A 79 -17.63 -3.50 -16.32
C GLY A 79 -17.75 -3.14 -17.81
N LYS A 80 -18.68 -3.78 -18.51
CA LYS A 80 -19.06 -3.35 -19.87
C LYS A 80 -19.44 -1.88 -19.89
#